data_AF-A0A3D2I5B7-F1
#
_entry.id   AF-A0A3D2I5B7-F1
#
_cell.length_a   1.000
_cell.length_b   1.000
_cell.length_c   1.000
_cell.angle_alpha   90.00
_cell.angle_beta   90.00
_cell.angle_gamma   90.00
#
_symmetry.space_group_name_H-M   'P 1'
#
loop_
_entity.id
_entity.type
_entity.pdbx_description
1 polymer ?
#
loop_
_entity_poly.entity_id
_entity_poly.type
_entity_poly.pdbx_seq_one_letter_code
_entity_poly.pdbx_strand_id
1 'polypeptide(L)'
;MEKVLALLENIGSYLLLIRISDVLDIAIIAFLVYSLLRMVKSTRAENILKGVVAFLLALGLADILQLNAISYIMKNLVQVGILAIIVLFQPEIRQILEKVGSRNIKLLKVFNDPKQQSELETAIDQTVVACKEMSQSKTGVLIVFERDIRLDDMVRSGTMLDAAVSSELLKNIFFVKAPMH
;
A
#
# COMPACT_ATOMS: atom_id res chain seq x y z
N MET A 1 23.91 -27.45 -45.69
CA MET A 1 22.70 -27.91 -44.97
C MET A 1 23.00 -28.47 -43.58
N GLU A 2 24.17 -29.10 -43.36
CA GLU A 2 24.55 -29.70 -42.07
C GLU A 2 24.68 -28.73 -40.89
N LYS A 3 25.20 -27.50 -41.10
CA LYS A 3 25.29 -26.49 -40.03
C LYS A 3 23.93 -25.98 -39.52
N VAL A 4 22.90 -25.97 -40.36
CA VAL A 4 21.55 -25.53 -39.98
C VAL A 4 20.84 -26.61 -39.17
N LEU A 5 21.05 -27.89 -39.53
CA LEU A 5 20.58 -29.04 -38.75
C LEU A 5 21.25 -29.10 -37.36
N ALA A 6 22.56 -28.84 -37.28
CA ALA A 6 23.27 -28.80 -36.00
C ALA A 6 22.81 -27.64 -35.08
N LEU A 7 22.42 -26.49 -35.66
CA LEU A 7 21.83 -25.39 -34.88
C LEU A 7 20.40 -25.73 -34.39
N LEU A 8 19.61 -26.44 -35.20
CA LEU A 8 18.28 -26.89 -34.81
C LEU A 8 18.32 -27.96 -33.70
N GLU A 9 19.27 -28.89 -33.75
CA GLU A 9 19.48 -29.86 -32.66
C GLU A 9 19.99 -29.20 -31.37
N ASN A 10 20.88 -28.22 -31.47
CA ASN A 10 21.33 -27.46 -30.30
C ASN A 10 20.18 -26.67 -29.65
N ILE A 11 19.36 -25.98 -30.44
CA ILE A 11 18.22 -25.20 -29.93
C ILE A 11 17.17 -26.11 -29.29
N GLY A 12 16.88 -27.27 -29.90
CA GLY A 12 16.00 -28.28 -29.31
C GLY A 12 16.51 -28.83 -27.97
N SER A 13 17.84 -28.94 -27.82
CA SER A 13 18.49 -29.37 -26.58
C SER A 13 18.40 -28.30 -25.48
N TYR A 14 18.52 -27.01 -25.81
CA TYR A 14 18.33 -25.90 -24.86
C TYR A 14 16.87 -25.77 -24.42
N LEU A 15 15.90 -26.04 -25.30
CA LEU A 15 14.47 -26.04 -24.96
C LEU A 15 14.08 -27.22 -24.05
N LEU A 16 14.71 -28.38 -24.20
CA LEU A 16 14.51 -29.55 -23.32
C LEU A 16 15.22 -29.42 -21.96
N LEU A 17 16.17 -28.50 -21.82
CA LEU A 17 16.83 -28.15 -20.57
C LEU A 17 16.04 -27.16 -19.72
N ILE A 18 14.97 -26.56 -20.27
CA ILE A 18 14.05 -25.69 -19.51
C ILE A 18 13.36 -26.55 -18.46
N ARG A 19 13.83 -26.42 -17.23
CA ARG A 19 13.20 -27.06 -16.10
C ARG A 19 11.94 -26.28 -15.74
N ILE A 20 10.99 -26.96 -15.11
CA ILE A 20 9.80 -26.33 -14.52
C ILE A 20 10.20 -25.20 -13.55
N SER A 21 11.38 -25.31 -12.93
CA SER A 21 11.98 -24.24 -12.12
C SER A 21 12.23 -22.96 -12.90
N ASP A 22 12.70 -23.03 -14.15
CA ASP A 22 13.05 -21.85 -14.94
C ASP A 22 11.78 -21.12 -15.40
N VAL A 23 10.73 -21.88 -15.77
CA VAL A 23 9.41 -21.32 -16.08
C VAL A 23 8.82 -20.62 -14.85
N LEU A 24 8.96 -21.24 -13.67
CA LEU A 24 8.47 -20.68 -12.41
C LEU A 24 9.26 -19.42 -12.00
N ASP A 25 10.57 -19.41 -12.22
CA ASP A 25 11.45 -18.27 -11.93
C ASP A 25 11.12 -17.08 -12.85
N ILE A 26 10.98 -17.33 -14.17
CA ILE A 26 10.55 -16.31 -15.14
C ILE A 26 9.15 -15.79 -14.79
N ALA A 27 8.21 -16.65 -14.37
CA ALA A 27 6.88 -16.24 -13.97
C ALA A 27 6.90 -15.35 -12.71
N ILE A 28 7.72 -15.69 -11.72
CA ILE A 28 7.90 -14.88 -10.50
C ILE A 28 8.52 -13.52 -10.83
N ILE A 29 9.60 -13.51 -11.62
CA ILE A 29 10.27 -12.27 -12.05
C ILE A 29 9.30 -11.41 -12.87
N ALA A 30 8.59 -11.99 -13.82
CA ALA A 30 7.60 -11.28 -14.63
C ALA A 30 6.48 -10.69 -13.77
N PHE A 31 5.98 -11.44 -12.77
CA PHE A 31 4.98 -10.94 -11.84
C PHE A 31 5.52 -9.78 -10.98
N LEU A 32 6.75 -9.90 -10.44
CA LEU A 32 7.42 -8.84 -9.68
C LEU A 32 7.61 -7.57 -10.50
N VAL A 33 8.12 -7.71 -11.72
CA VAL A 33 8.34 -6.59 -12.66
C VAL A 33 7.00 -5.96 -13.03
N TYR A 34 5.98 -6.75 -13.37
CA TYR A 34 4.65 -6.24 -13.68
C TYR A 34 4.03 -5.48 -12.49
N SER A 35 4.20 -6.01 -11.27
CA SER A 35 3.72 -5.37 -10.04
C SER A 35 4.44 -4.05 -9.78
N LEU A 36 5.77 -4.00 -9.96
CA LEU A 36 6.57 -2.77 -9.91
C LEU A 36 6.10 -1.74 -10.94
N LEU A 37 5.91 -2.15 -12.20
CA LEU A 37 5.42 -1.26 -13.27
C LEU A 37 4.02 -0.71 -12.98
N ARG A 38 3.13 -1.53 -12.39
CA ARG A 38 1.81 -1.09 -11.94
C ARG A 38 1.91 -0.09 -10.78
N MET A 39 2.87 -0.26 -9.88
CA MET A 39 3.09 0.65 -8.75
C MET A 39 3.66 2.02 -9.19
N VAL A 40 4.48 2.03 -10.24
CA VAL A 40 5.02 3.25 -10.87
C VAL A 40 3.94 4.08 -11.57
N LYS A 41 2.82 3.47 -11.98
CA LYS A 41 1.68 4.16 -12.63
C LYS A 41 0.94 5.17 -11.73
N SER A 42 1.34 5.33 -10.46
CA SER A 42 0.90 6.47 -9.67
C SER A 42 1.68 7.72 -10.08
N THR A 43 0.97 8.81 -10.39
CA THR A 43 1.54 10.07 -10.90
C THR A 43 2.66 10.65 -10.03
N ARG A 44 2.69 10.32 -8.73
CA ARG A 44 3.77 10.72 -7.81
C ARG A 44 5.04 9.87 -7.97
N ALA A 45 4.91 8.55 -8.11
CA ALA A 45 6.06 7.66 -8.25
C ALA A 45 6.79 7.87 -9.59
N GLU A 46 6.05 8.16 -10.67
CA GLU A 46 6.64 8.45 -11.98
C GLU A 46 7.53 9.71 -11.94
N ASN A 47 7.09 10.77 -11.28
CA ASN A 47 7.86 12.01 -11.15
C ASN A 47 9.14 11.81 -10.31
N ILE A 48 9.04 11.07 -9.20
CA ILE A 48 10.20 10.72 -8.37
C ILE A 48 11.19 9.89 -9.19
N LEU A 49 10.71 8.89 -9.93
CA LEU A 49 11.56 8.03 -10.76
C LEU A 49 12.28 8.83 -11.86
N LYS A 50 11.58 9.74 -12.56
CA LYS A 50 12.20 10.65 -13.53
C LYS A 50 13.30 11.51 -12.90
N GLY A 51 13.05 12.02 -11.69
CA GLY A 51 14.05 12.79 -10.93
C GLY A 51 15.28 11.97 -10.58
N VAL A 52 15.10 10.74 -10.09
CA VAL A 52 16.20 9.83 -9.75
C VAL A 52 17.01 9.46 -11.00
N VAL A 53 16.35 9.11 -12.11
CA VAL A 53 17.02 8.77 -13.37
C VAL A 53 17.80 9.97 -13.92
N ALA A 54 17.19 11.16 -13.95
CA ALA A 54 17.87 12.37 -14.38
C ALA A 54 19.10 12.69 -13.51
N PHE A 55 18.98 12.52 -12.19
CA PHE A 55 20.09 12.70 -11.26
C PHE A 55 21.24 11.70 -11.51
N LEU A 56 20.93 10.42 -11.70
CA LEU A 56 21.93 9.40 -12.02
C LEU A 56 22.62 9.66 -13.35
N LEU A 57 21.89 10.10 -14.37
CA LEU A 57 22.46 10.52 -15.65
C LEU A 57 23.39 11.71 -15.48
N ALA A 58 23.01 12.72 -14.70
CA ALA A 58 23.85 13.87 -14.41
C ALA A 58 25.14 13.48 -13.65
N LEU A 59 25.05 12.53 -12.71
CA LEU A 59 26.22 11.99 -12.01
C LEU A 59 27.16 11.26 -12.96
N GLY A 60 26.62 10.39 -13.83
CA GLY A 60 27.40 9.68 -14.84
C GLY A 60 28.05 10.62 -15.84
N LEU A 61 27.34 11.67 -16.29
CA LEU A 61 27.89 12.72 -17.14
C LEU A 61 29.01 13.49 -16.44
N ALA A 62 28.83 13.88 -15.17
CA ALA A 62 29.87 14.57 -14.41
C ALA A 62 31.15 13.72 -14.26
N ASP A 63 31.01 12.41 -14.09
CA ASP A 63 32.14 11.47 -14.06
C ASP A 63 32.84 11.35 -15.42
N ILE A 64 32.08 11.23 -16.52
CA ILE A 64 32.63 11.14 -17.89
C ILE A 64 33.37 12.43 -18.27
N LEU A 65 32.80 13.59 -17.92
CA LEU A 65 33.40 14.90 -18.19
C LEU A 65 34.52 15.26 -17.19
N GLN A 66 34.87 14.36 -16.27
CA GLN A 66 35.90 14.57 -15.23
C GLN A 66 35.67 15.82 -14.36
N LEU A 67 34.40 16.16 -14.11
CA LEU A 67 34.01 17.29 -13.26
C LEU A 67 34.17 16.90 -11.78
N ASN A 68 35.41 16.82 -11.31
CA ASN A 68 35.78 16.27 -10.00
C ASN A 68 35.02 16.91 -8.82
N ALA A 69 34.86 18.24 -8.82
CA ALA A 69 34.14 18.94 -7.75
C ALA A 69 32.63 18.61 -7.73
N ILE A 70 31.99 18.59 -8.90
CA ILE A 70 30.56 18.27 -9.02
C ILE A 70 30.31 16.80 -8.70
N SER A 71 31.14 15.90 -9.25
CA SER A 71 31.10 14.46 -8.94
C SER A 71 31.24 14.21 -7.44
N TYR A 72 32.19 14.88 -6.78
CA TYR A 72 32.38 14.78 -5.34
C TYR A 72 31.12 15.20 -4.57
N ILE A 73 30.53 16.36 -4.88
CA ILE A 73 29.31 16.83 -4.22
C ILE A 73 28.14 15.87 -4.46
N MET A 74 27.93 15.43 -5.70
CA MET A 74 26.83 14.53 -6.05
C MET A 74 26.98 13.16 -5.38
N LYS A 75 28.20 12.60 -5.29
CA LYS A 75 28.46 11.32 -4.59
C LYS A 75 28.20 11.42 -3.09
N ASN A 76 28.61 12.52 -2.46
CA ASN A 76 28.27 12.79 -1.06
C ASN A 76 26.75 12.92 -0.86
N LEU A 77 26.06 13.58 -1.80
CA LEU A 77 24.60 13.71 -1.75
C LEU A 77 23.90 12.35 -1.87
N VAL A 78 24.41 11.42 -2.68
CA VAL A 78 23.90 10.03 -2.75
C VAL A 78 24.05 9.34 -1.40
N GLN A 79 25.21 9.49 -0.75
CA GLN A 79 25.49 8.85 0.55
C GLN A 79 24.52 9.31 1.63
N VAL A 80 24.28 10.62 1.74
CA VAL A 80 23.28 11.18 2.67
C VAL A 80 21.85 10.87 2.21
N GLY A 81 21.61 10.86 0.90
CA GLY A 81 20.31 10.59 0.29
C GLY A 81 19.80 9.19 0.58
N ILE A 82 20.66 8.17 0.57
CA ILE A 82 20.27 6.79 0.94
C ILE A 82 19.77 6.76 2.40
N LEU A 83 20.48 7.42 3.30
CA LEU A 83 20.08 7.49 4.71
C LEU A 83 18.76 8.25 4.87
N ALA A 84 18.58 9.36 4.15
CA ALA A 84 17.33 10.12 4.13
C ALA A 84 16.16 9.30 3.59
N ILE A 85 16.36 8.50 2.52
CA ILE A 85 15.35 7.59 1.98
C ILE A 85 14.95 6.55 3.04
N ILE A 86 15.91 5.91 3.70
CA ILE A 86 15.61 4.90 4.74
C ILE A 86 14.76 5.51 5.86
N VAL A 87 15.12 6.70 6.34
CA VAL A 87 14.39 7.39 7.41
C VAL A 87 13.00 7.84 6.94
N LEU A 88 12.90 8.36 5.71
CA LEU A 88 11.63 8.83 5.15
C LEU A 88 10.65 7.69 4.91
N PHE A 89 11.14 6.54 4.43
CA PHE A 89 10.33 5.34 4.16
C PHE A 89 10.17 4.39 5.36
N GLN A 90 10.74 4.72 6.51
CA GLN A 90 10.60 3.97 7.74
C GLN A 90 9.11 3.71 8.14
N PRO A 91 8.19 4.70 8.10
CA PRO A 91 6.79 4.47 8.47
C PRO A 91 6.04 3.55 7.49
N GLU A 92 6.35 3.59 6.19
CA GLU A 92 5.73 2.72 5.18
C GLU A 92 6.10 1.25 5.40
N ILE A 93 7.38 0.97 5.66
CA ILE A 93 7.85 -0.40 5.96
C ILE A 93 7.13 -0.93 7.20
N ARG A 94 7.01 -0.10 8.23
CA ARG A 94 6.27 -0.45 9.45
C ARG A 94 4.81 -0.81 9.14
N GLN A 95 4.10 0.02 8.39
CA GLN A 95 2.70 -0.24 8.03
C GLN A 95 2.52 -1.52 7.20
N ILE A 96 3.45 -1.84 6.31
CA ILE A 96 3.40 -3.07 5.50
C ILE A 96 3.57 -4.30 6.40
N LEU A 97 4.53 -4.27 7.32
CA LEU A 97 4.75 -5.36 8.28
C LEU A 97 3.56 -5.56 9.22
N GLU A 98 2.96 -4.46 9.69
CA GLU A 98 1.73 -4.50 10.48
C GLU A 98 0.58 -5.17 9.71
N LYS A 99 0.39 -4.83 8.42
CA LYS A 99 -0.62 -5.46 7.56
C LYS A 99 -0.37 -6.95 7.33
N VAL A 100 0.89 -7.35 7.12
CA VAL A 100 1.27 -8.75 6.93
C VAL A 100 1.07 -9.55 8.23
N GLY A 101 1.46 -8.99 9.38
CA GLY A 101 1.25 -9.60 10.69
C GLY A 101 -0.23 -9.72 11.07
N SER A 102 -1.05 -8.72 10.77
CA SER A 102 -2.49 -8.76 11.05
C SER A 102 -3.27 -9.77 10.20
N ARG A 103 -2.75 -10.17 9.04
CA ARG A 103 -3.43 -11.12 8.15
C ARG A 103 -3.47 -12.55 8.74
N ASN A 104 -2.50 -12.90 9.57
CA ASN A 104 -2.48 -14.19 10.29
C ASN A 104 -3.49 -14.25 11.44
N ILE A 105 -3.91 -13.10 11.99
CA ILE A 105 -4.93 -13.06 13.06
C ILE A 105 -6.34 -13.31 12.50
N LYS A 106 -6.58 -13.01 11.22
CA LYS A 106 -7.87 -13.32 10.56
C LYS A 106 -8.12 -14.81 10.36
N LEU A 107 -7.07 -15.62 10.20
CA LEU A 107 -7.21 -17.08 10.13
C LEU A 107 -7.62 -17.68 11.48
N LEU A 108 -7.36 -16.98 12.59
CA LEU A 108 -7.81 -17.37 13.94
C LEU A 108 -9.22 -16.85 14.29
N LYS A 109 -9.73 -15.83 13.58
CA LYS A 109 -11.11 -15.30 13.74
C LYS A 109 -12.19 -16.10 13.00
N VAL A 110 -11.86 -17.27 12.44
CA VAL A 110 -12.86 -18.20 11.88
C VAL A 110 -13.74 -18.82 13.00
N PHE A 111 -13.33 -18.69 14.26
CA PHE A 111 -14.15 -18.99 15.44
C PHE A 111 -14.81 -17.74 16.00
N ASN A 112 -15.59 -17.01 15.18
CA ASN A 112 -16.40 -15.92 15.69
C ASN A 112 -17.61 -16.51 16.46
N ASP A 113 -17.71 -16.16 17.74
CA ASP A 113 -18.80 -16.52 18.65
C ASP A 113 -20.13 -15.97 18.10
N PRO A 114 -21.23 -16.75 18.00
CA PRO A 114 -22.51 -16.30 17.44
C PRO A 114 -23.08 -15.01 18.07
N LYS A 115 -22.66 -14.66 19.31
CA LYS A 115 -23.00 -13.38 19.94
C LYS A 115 -22.41 -12.15 19.24
N GLN A 116 -21.17 -12.24 18.74
CA GLN A 116 -20.51 -11.11 18.06
C GLN A 116 -21.15 -10.80 16.70
N GLN A 117 -21.71 -11.81 16.04
CA GLN A 117 -22.44 -11.61 14.79
C GLN A 117 -23.75 -10.83 15.02
N SER A 118 -24.45 -11.12 16.12
CA SER A 118 -25.70 -10.43 16.49
C SER A 118 -25.48 -8.96 16.85
N GLU A 119 -24.39 -8.62 17.55
CA GLU A 119 -24.05 -7.23 17.87
C GLU A 119 -23.70 -6.42 16.61
N LEU A 120 -22.96 -7.03 15.67
CA LEU A 120 -22.62 -6.40 14.40
C LEU A 120 -23.88 -6.09 13.56
N GLU A 121 -24.79 -7.07 13.44
CA GLU A 121 -26.07 -6.88 12.74
C GLU A 121 -26.89 -5.76 13.36
N THR A 122 -26.98 -5.74 14.70
CA THR A 122 -27.68 -4.67 15.44
C THR A 122 -27.07 -3.29 15.16
N ALA A 123 -25.74 -3.18 15.16
CA ALA A 123 -25.05 -1.92 14.88
C ALA A 123 -25.30 -1.44 13.44
N ILE A 124 -25.35 -2.35 12.46
CA ILE A 124 -25.68 -2.03 11.07
C ILE A 124 -27.10 -1.47 10.98
N ASP A 125 -28.09 -2.14 11.58
CA ASP A 125 -29.48 -1.71 11.55
C ASP A 125 -29.66 -0.33 12.19
N GLN A 126 -29.07 -0.11 13.36
CA GLN A 126 -29.12 1.18 14.06
C GLN A 126 -28.48 2.31 13.25
N THR A 127 -27.37 2.03 12.57
CA THR A 127 -26.70 2.99 11.67
C THR A 127 -27.59 3.34 10.48
N VAL A 128 -28.20 2.34 9.83
CA VAL A 128 -29.08 2.55 8.68
C VAL A 128 -30.30 3.39 9.07
N VAL A 129 -30.90 3.12 10.23
CA VAL A 129 -32.02 3.90 10.77
C VAL A 129 -31.59 5.36 11.00
N ALA A 130 -30.46 5.59 11.66
CA ALA A 130 -29.95 6.95 11.90
C ALA A 130 -29.69 7.71 10.60
N CYS A 131 -28.98 7.09 9.65
CA CYS A 131 -28.67 7.71 8.35
C CYS A 131 -29.93 8.02 7.54
N LYS A 132 -30.96 7.17 7.60
CA LYS A 132 -32.24 7.42 6.92
C LYS A 132 -32.94 8.67 7.46
N GLU A 133 -33.01 8.84 8.78
CA GLU A 133 -33.62 10.01 9.41
C GLU A 133 -32.77 11.29 9.23
N MET A 134 -31.44 11.17 9.30
CA MET A 134 -30.53 12.29 9.05
C MET A 134 -30.59 12.75 7.59
N SER A 135 -30.78 11.82 6.64
CA SER A 135 -31.01 12.15 5.23
C SER A 135 -32.30 12.94 5.01
N GLN A 136 -33.41 12.54 5.68
CA GLN A 136 -34.69 13.26 5.62
C GLN A 136 -34.58 14.70 6.15
N SER A 137 -33.81 14.89 7.22
CA SER A 137 -33.54 16.21 7.81
C SER A 137 -32.43 16.99 7.09
N LYS A 138 -31.82 16.42 6.04
CA LYS A 138 -30.69 17.00 5.28
C LYS A 138 -29.48 17.33 6.16
N THR A 139 -29.23 16.51 7.17
CA THR A 139 -28.08 16.62 8.07
C THR A 139 -26.86 15.96 7.44
N GLY A 140 -25.75 16.70 7.34
CA GLY A 140 -24.48 16.18 6.81
C GLY A 140 -23.76 15.31 7.84
N VAL A 141 -23.28 14.15 7.42
CA VAL A 141 -22.73 13.12 8.33
C VAL A 141 -21.50 12.47 7.70
N LEU A 142 -20.45 12.23 8.50
CA LEU A 142 -19.29 11.44 8.11
C LEU A 142 -19.08 10.32 9.14
N ILE A 143 -19.30 9.08 8.72
CA ILE A 143 -19.08 7.88 9.54
C ILE A 143 -17.99 7.04 8.88
N VAL A 144 -16.97 6.68 9.66
CA VAL A 144 -15.86 5.84 9.20
C VAL A 144 -15.87 4.54 10.00
N PHE A 145 -15.94 3.41 9.31
CA PHE A 145 -15.84 2.10 9.92
C PHE A 145 -14.40 1.60 9.84
N GLU A 146 -13.78 1.38 10.99
CA GLU A 146 -12.49 0.69 11.07
C GLU A 146 -12.63 -0.72 10.50
N ARG A 147 -11.65 -1.14 9.69
CA ARG A 147 -11.61 -2.49 9.12
C ARG A 147 -10.30 -3.16 9.52
N ASP A 148 -9.37 -3.30 8.57
CA ASP A 148 -8.11 -4.01 8.77
C ASP A 148 -6.98 -3.06 9.18
N ILE A 149 -7.09 -1.79 8.77
CA ILE A 149 -6.15 -0.74 9.12
C ILE A 149 -6.76 -0.04 10.32
N ARG A 150 -6.05 -0.10 11.45
CA ARG A 150 -6.45 0.60 12.67
C ARG A 150 -6.40 2.09 12.45
N LEU A 151 -7.41 2.81 12.93
CA LEU A 151 -7.54 4.25 12.75
C LEU A 151 -6.99 5.05 13.93
N ASP A 152 -6.20 4.42 14.82
CA ASP A 152 -5.73 4.99 16.09
C ASP A 152 -5.10 6.39 15.95
N ASP A 153 -4.36 6.63 14.87
CA ASP A 153 -3.71 7.93 14.64
C ASP A 153 -4.67 9.03 14.17
N MET A 154 -5.79 8.67 13.53
CA MET A 154 -6.84 9.62 13.18
C MET A 154 -7.75 9.92 14.38
N VAL A 155 -7.99 8.91 15.22
CA VAL A 155 -8.87 8.98 16.40
C VAL A 155 -8.31 9.89 17.50
N ARG A 156 -6.97 10.06 17.60
CA ARG A 156 -6.33 10.95 18.59
C ARG A 156 -6.79 12.41 18.57
N SER A 157 -7.35 12.87 17.45
CA SER A 157 -7.82 14.25 17.30
C SER A 157 -9.26 14.48 17.79
N GLY A 158 -10.00 13.41 18.09
CA GLY A 158 -11.41 13.47 18.50
C GLY A 158 -11.65 13.09 19.96
N THR A 159 -12.92 13.08 20.34
CA THR A 159 -13.37 12.61 21.66
C THR A 159 -13.65 11.11 21.61
N MET A 160 -12.95 10.34 22.46
CA MET A 160 -13.18 8.91 22.59
C MET A 160 -14.55 8.63 23.23
N LEU A 161 -15.38 7.85 22.54
CA LEU A 161 -16.67 7.40 23.04
C LEU A 161 -16.73 5.88 22.97
N ASP A 162 -16.70 5.23 24.13
CA ASP A 162 -16.88 3.79 24.26
C ASP A 162 -18.36 3.49 24.54
N ALA A 163 -19.15 3.42 23.47
CA ALA A 163 -20.60 3.27 23.55
C ALA A 163 -21.13 2.29 22.51
N ALA A 164 -22.21 1.59 22.86
CA ALA A 164 -22.95 0.76 21.92
C ALA A 164 -23.58 1.64 20.83
N VAL A 165 -23.57 1.15 19.59
CA VAL A 165 -24.15 1.86 18.44
C VAL A 165 -25.68 1.86 18.57
N SER A 166 -26.26 3.05 18.73
CA SER A 166 -27.71 3.28 18.68
C SER A 166 -28.05 4.43 17.75
N SER A 167 -29.26 4.40 17.19
CA SER A 167 -29.70 5.42 16.25
C SER A 167 -29.76 6.81 16.89
N GLU A 168 -30.16 6.88 18.16
CA GLU A 168 -30.28 8.06 18.98
C GLU A 168 -28.91 8.68 19.27
N LEU A 169 -27.91 7.83 19.57
CA LEU A 169 -26.55 8.29 19.82
C LEU A 169 -25.94 8.90 18.56
N LEU A 170 -26.08 8.23 17.41
CA LEU A 170 -25.58 8.73 16.14
C LEU A 170 -26.22 10.08 15.77
N LYS A 171 -27.54 10.20 15.92
CA LYS A 171 -28.24 11.47 15.67
C LYS A 171 -27.78 12.60 16.60
N ASN A 172 -27.48 12.29 17.86
CA ASN A 172 -26.99 13.27 18.83
C ASN A 172 -25.58 13.75 18.54
N ILE A 173 -24.68 12.86 18.07
CA ILE A 173 -23.32 13.25 17.68
C ILE A 173 -23.37 14.28 16.54
N PHE A 174 -24.19 14.02 15.52
CA PHE A 174 -24.33 14.89 14.34
C PHE A 174 -25.44 15.94 14.48
N PHE A 175 -25.81 16.33 15.70
CA PHE A 175 -26.76 17.42 15.90
C PHE A 175 -26.05 18.77 15.80
N VAL A 176 -26.48 19.65 14.90
CA VAL A 176 -25.80 20.92 14.51
C VAL A 176 -25.46 21.85 15.69
N LYS A 177 -26.14 21.72 16.84
CA LYS A 177 -25.90 22.54 18.03
C LYS A 177 -25.11 21.83 19.13
N ALA A 178 -24.70 20.58 18.91
CA ALA A 178 -23.87 19.84 19.84
C ALA A 178 -22.38 20.17 19.63
N PRO A 179 -21.55 20.18 20.68
CA PRO A 179 -20.10 20.43 20.57
C PRO A 179 -19.33 19.37 19.75
N MET A 180 -20.00 18.29 19.36
CA MET A 180 -19.44 17.08 18.75
C MET A 180 -19.78 16.94 17.25
N HIS A 181 -20.46 17.93 16.66
CA HIS A 181 -20.78 18.00 15.22
C HIS A 181 -19.60 18.51 14.40
#